data_AF-J5X600-F1
#
_entry.id   AF-J5X600-F1
#
_cell.length_a   1.000
_cell.length_b   1.000
_cell.length_c   1.000
_cell.angle_alpha   90.00
_cell.angle_beta   90.00
_cell.angle_gamma   90.00
#
_symmetry.space_group_name_H-M   'P 1'
#
loop_
_entity.id
_entity.type
_entity.pdbx_description
1 polymer ?
#
loop_
_entity_poly.entity_id
_entity_poly.type
_entity_poly.pdbx_seq_one_letter_code
_entity_poly.pdbx_strand_id
1 'polypeptide(L)'
;MLALAMELFWFTRDLPWGMSAWASGLMMAAGGMLIFLVSEAVHRQIWPFRVWPGMYASQAMIPVVVALGCLLTLTNLQDGTVYGQTYLPLINPLEEGAAFALLGLTIFCRVSRRYFPLQLSVCHPWPAVALLALGFWWLNGLLLRALAWYGEVAWNIEALWHSRLIQTTFALVWTLAALAVMLRATRRHSRREWLCGAALLGVVIVKLMLVDSARGGGLARAVAFIGVAILVLIVGYFSPLPPKAGEEK
;
A
#
# COMPACT_ATOMS: atom_id res chain seq x y z
N MET A 1 -13.84 -11.23 21.89
CA MET A 1 -13.50 -10.27 20.82
C MET A 1 -13.55 -8.84 21.35
N LEU A 2 -14.71 -8.28 21.70
CA LEU A 2 -14.83 -6.89 22.18
C LEU A 2 -14.08 -6.61 23.49
N ALA A 3 -14.13 -7.53 24.46
CA ALA A 3 -13.37 -7.39 25.71
C ALA A 3 -11.85 -7.31 25.47
N LEU A 4 -11.32 -8.18 24.59
CA LEU A 4 -9.89 -8.20 24.24
C LEU A 4 -9.49 -6.95 23.45
N ALA A 5 -10.36 -6.47 22.55
CA ALA A 5 -10.14 -5.19 21.87
C ALA A 5 -10.15 -4.00 22.84
N MET A 6 -11.01 -4.02 23.86
CA MET A 6 -11.06 -3.01 24.92
C MET A 6 -9.81 -3.07 25.82
N GLU A 7 -9.38 -4.25 26.23
CA GLU A 7 -8.13 -4.42 26.99
C GLU A 7 -6.91 -3.93 26.19
N LEU A 8 -6.83 -4.28 24.91
CA LEU A 8 -5.77 -3.79 24.03
C LEU A 8 -5.83 -2.26 23.92
N PHE A 9 -7.02 -1.68 23.77
CA PHE A 9 -7.19 -0.23 23.70
C PHE A 9 -6.69 0.45 24.99
N TRP A 10 -7.06 -0.05 26.16
CA TRP A 10 -6.57 0.47 27.44
C TRP A 10 -5.06 0.30 27.59
N PHE A 11 -4.53 -0.88 27.27
CA PHE A 11 -3.09 -1.14 27.31
C PHE A 11 -2.31 -0.19 26.40
N THR A 12 -2.79 0.05 25.18
CA THR A 12 -2.13 0.98 24.25
C THR A 12 -2.23 2.43 24.69
N ARG A 13 -3.27 2.79 25.47
CA ARG A 13 -3.45 4.11 26.04
C ARG A 13 -2.54 4.36 27.24
N ASP A 14 -2.23 3.30 27.99
CA ASP A 14 -1.35 3.33 29.16
C ASP A 14 0.15 3.30 28.78
N LEU A 15 0.47 3.21 27.48
CA LEU A 15 1.84 3.27 27.00
C LEU A 15 2.49 4.63 27.33
N PRO A 16 3.78 4.63 27.75
CA PRO A 16 4.54 5.85 28.00
C PRO A 16 4.53 6.83 26.83
N TRP A 17 4.68 8.12 27.15
CA TRP A 17 4.81 9.18 26.15
C TRP A 17 5.98 8.88 25.18
N GLY A 18 5.73 9.03 23.88
CA GLY A 18 6.71 8.71 22.83
C GLY A 18 6.66 7.28 22.28
N MET A 19 5.64 6.47 22.65
CA MET A 19 5.42 5.10 22.13
C MET A 19 4.21 4.98 21.20
N SER A 20 3.83 6.07 20.51
CA SER A 20 2.66 6.10 19.61
C SER A 20 2.76 5.11 18.44
N ALA A 21 3.96 4.88 17.92
CA ALA A 21 4.21 3.91 16.86
C ALA A 21 3.97 2.46 17.33
N TRP A 22 4.34 2.14 18.58
CA TRP A 22 4.01 0.86 19.22
C TRP A 22 2.52 0.69 19.44
N ALA A 23 1.83 1.71 19.96
CA ALA A 23 0.39 1.68 20.16
C ALA A 23 -0.34 1.34 18.84
N SER A 24 -0.02 2.10 17.79
CA SER A 24 -0.60 1.91 16.45
C SER A 24 -0.22 0.56 15.84
N GLY A 25 1.05 0.17 15.96
CA GLY A 25 1.58 -1.11 15.48
C GLY A 25 0.87 -2.30 16.11
N LEU A 26 0.71 -2.29 17.44
CA LEU A 26 0.02 -3.34 18.20
C LEU A 26 -1.46 -3.42 17.84
N MET A 27 -2.15 -2.28 17.67
CA MET A 27 -3.56 -2.27 17.24
C MET A 27 -3.73 -2.89 15.86
N MET A 28 -2.84 -2.55 14.92
CA MET A 28 -2.85 -3.11 13.56
C MET A 28 -2.51 -4.60 13.55
N ALA A 29 -1.49 -5.01 14.30
CA ALA A 29 -1.09 -6.40 14.44
C ALA A 29 -2.19 -7.26 15.07
N ALA A 30 -2.82 -6.77 16.15
CA ALA A 30 -3.91 -7.46 16.82
C ALA A 30 -5.12 -7.64 15.90
N GLY A 31 -5.50 -6.61 15.14
CA GLY A 31 -6.61 -6.72 14.18
C GLY A 31 -6.31 -7.72 13.06
N GLY A 32 -5.10 -7.67 12.49
CA GLY A 32 -4.67 -8.62 11.46
C GLY A 32 -4.61 -10.06 11.97
N MET A 33 -4.05 -10.26 13.16
CA MET A 33 -3.94 -11.55 13.81
C MET A 33 -5.32 -12.11 14.20
N LEU A 34 -6.24 -11.27 14.65
CA LEU A 34 -7.61 -11.67 14.95
C LEU A 34 -8.34 -12.21 13.72
N ILE A 35 -8.20 -11.54 12.56
CA ILE A 35 -8.76 -12.06 11.29
C ILE A 35 -8.12 -13.40 10.93
N PHE A 36 -6.80 -13.53 11.06
CA PHE A 36 -6.08 -14.78 10.79
C PHE A 36 -6.55 -15.92 11.70
N LEU A 37 -6.60 -15.70 13.01
CA LEU A 37 -7.00 -16.71 14.00
C LEU A 37 -8.46 -17.14 13.80
N VAL A 38 -9.38 -16.21 13.51
CA VAL A 38 -10.78 -16.55 13.21
C VAL A 38 -10.86 -17.37 11.92
N SER A 39 -10.15 -16.97 10.87
CA SER A 39 -10.10 -17.71 9.61
C SER A 39 -9.55 -19.12 9.81
N GLU A 40 -8.50 -19.28 10.62
CA GLU A 40 -7.89 -20.58 10.92
C GLU A 40 -8.81 -21.44 11.81
N ALA A 41 -9.47 -20.86 12.80
CA ALA A 41 -10.44 -21.57 13.64
C ALA A 41 -11.65 -22.08 12.83
N VAL A 42 -12.11 -21.28 11.85
CA VAL A 42 -13.12 -21.68 10.87
C VAL A 42 -12.60 -22.80 9.96
N HIS A 43 -11.36 -22.71 9.49
CA HIS A 43 -10.75 -23.74 8.66
C HIS A 43 -10.63 -25.09 9.40
N ARG A 44 -10.20 -25.04 10.67
CA ARG A 44 -10.06 -26.21 11.57
C ARG A 44 -11.38 -26.72 12.15
N GLN A 45 -12.51 -26.11 11.80
CA GLN A 45 -13.85 -26.54 12.25
C GLN A 45 -14.00 -26.55 13.78
N ILE A 46 -13.31 -25.63 14.47
CA ILE A 46 -13.36 -25.54 15.94
C ILE A 46 -14.73 -24.99 16.36
N TRP A 47 -15.31 -25.55 17.41
CA TRP A 47 -16.54 -25.00 18.02
C TRP A 47 -16.22 -23.67 18.73
N PRO A 48 -17.01 -22.58 18.55
CA PRO A 48 -18.32 -22.46 17.89
C PRO A 48 -18.28 -22.04 16.41
N PHE A 49 -17.08 -21.84 15.85
CA PHE A 49 -16.87 -21.32 14.49
C PHE A 49 -17.35 -22.26 13.36
N ARG A 50 -17.48 -23.56 13.66
CA ARG A 50 -18.05 -24.56 12.75
C ARG A 50 -19.52 -24.33 12.39
N VAL A 51 -20.31 -23.72 13.28
CA VAL A 51 -21.78 -23.63 13.09
C VAL A 51 -22.14 -22.61 12.00
N TRP A 52 -21.49 -21.45 12.00
CA TRP A 52 -21.76 -20.36 11.05
C TRP A 52 -20.46 -19.78 10.45
N PRO A 53 -19.69 -20.57 9.68
CA PRO A 53 -18.34 -20.20 9.26
C PRO A 53 -18.29 -18.92 8.43
N GLY A 54 -19.25 -18.71 7.53
CA GLY A 54 -19.32 -17.50 6.70
C GLY A 54 -19.63 -16.23 7.51
N MET A 55 -20.49 -16.32 8.53
CA MET A 55 -20.84 -15.16 9.37
C MET A 55 -19.65 -14.73 10.23
N TYR A 56 -18.96 -15.68 10.86
CA TYR A 56 -17.80 -15.38 11.68
C TYR A 56 -16.60 -14.87 10.87
N ALA A 57 -16.32 -15.49 9.73
CA ALA A 57 -15.12 -15.18 8.97
C ALA A 57 -15.26 -13.93 8.07
N SER A 58 -16.49 -13.56 7.68
CA SER A 58 -16.77 -12.39 6.85
C SER A 58 -17.54 -11.32 7.62
N GLN A 59 -18.82 -11.53 7.91
CA GLN A 59 -19.69 -10.45 8.42
C GLN A 59 -19.23 -9.88 9.77
N ALA A 60 -18.83 -10.74 10.71
CA ALA A 60 -18.35 -10.33 12.02
C ALA A 60 -17.00 -9.57 11.95
N MET A 61 -16.23 -9.74 10.87
CA MET A 61 -14.92 -9.11 10.69
C MET A 61 -15.00 -7.78 9.95
N ILE A 62 -16.15 -7.39 9.38
CA ILE A 62 -16.31 -6.12 8.66
C ILE A 62 -15.87 -4.91 9.50
N PRO A 63 -16.27 -4.76 10.78
CA PRO A 63 -15.83 -3.63 11.60
C PRO A 63 -14.31 -3.59 11.79
N VAL A 64 -13.68 -4.76 11.96
CA VAL A 64 -12.23 -4.90 12.13
C VAL A 64 -11.52 -4.49 10.83
N VAL A 65 -12.05 -4.91 9.68
CA VAL A 65 -11.53 -4.54 8.36
C VAL A 65 -11.59 -3.03 8.13
N VAL A 66 -12.71 -2.39 8.49
CA VAL A 66 -12.85 -0.92 8.40
C VAL A 66 -11.86 -0.23 9.33
N ALA A 67 -11.75 -0.68 10.58
CA ALA A 67 -10.80 -0.14 11.55
C ALA A 67 -9.34 -0.28 11.06
N LEU A 68 -8.96 -1.44 10.53
CA LEU A 68 -7.63 -1.66 9.94
C LEU A 68 -7.38 -0.78 8.73
N GLY A 69 -8.37 -0.58 7.86
CA GLY A 69 -8.27 0.33 6.73
C GLY A 69 -8.02 1.77 7.18
N CYS A 70 -8.77 2.25 8.18
CA CYS A 70 -8.57 3.57 8.77
C CYS A 70 -7.23 3.69 9.50
N LEU A 71 -6.81 2.66 10.25
CA LEU A 71 -5.51 2.67 10.91
C LEU A 71 -4.38 2.73 9.87
N LEU A 72 -4.37 1.87 8.86
CA LEU A 72 -3.36 1.87 7.81
C LEU A 72 -3.24 3.21 7.09
N THR A 73 -4.34 3.95 6.89
CA THR A 73 -4.28 5.26 6.24
C THR A 73 -3.76 6.33 7.18
N LEU A 74 -4.29 6.40 8.40
CA LEU A 74 -3.97 7.44 9.39
C LEU A 74 -2.58 7.27 9.97
N THR A 75 -2.19 6.04 10.33
CA THR A 75 -0.91 5.77 11.00
C THR A 75 0.25 5.95 10.04
N ASN A 76 0.01 5.88 8.72
CA ASN A 76 1.04 6.15 7.73
C ASN A 76 1.51 7.63 7.72
N LEU A 77 0.75 8.54 8.33
CA LEU A 77 1.14 9.94 8.51
C LEU A 77 2.09 10.15 9.70
N GLN A 78 2.24 9.13 10.55
CA GLN A 78 3.16 9.16 11.68
C GLN A 78 4.60 8.95 11.21
N ASP A 79 5.54 9.59 11.91
CA ASP A 79 6.99 9.46 11.78
C ASP A 79 7.48 8.06 12.13
N GLY A 80 6.74 7.37 12.99
CA GLY A 80 7.03 6.02 13.46
C GLY A 80 8.19 5.97 14.45
N THR A 81 8.72 7.12 14.90
CA THR A 81 9.83 7.10 15.85
C THR A 81 9.33 6.64 17.22
N VAL A 82 10.17 5.87 17.92
CA VAL A 82 9.88 5.40 19.27
C VAL A 82 10.97 5.94 20.18
N TYR A 83 10.55 6.62 21.24
CA TYR A 83 11.47 7.17 22.22
C TYR A 83 12.30 6.05 22.89
N GLY A 84 13.62 6.20 22.91
CA GLY A 84 14.53 5.27 23.58
C GLY A 84 14.86 3.98 22.82
N GLN A 85 14.42 3.82 21.55
CA GLN A 85 14.80 2.69 20.71
C GLN A 85 15.66 3.14 19.52
N THR A 86 16.58 2.27 19.10
CA THR A 86 17.35 2.48 17.86
C THR A 86 16.38 2.45 16.69
N TYR A 87 16.23 3.59 16.01
CA TYR A 87 15.31 3.70 14.90
C TYR A 87 15.85 2.97 13.67
N LEU A 88 15.14 1.91 13.26
CA LEU A 88 15.36 1.20 12.01
C LEU A 88 14.14 1.47 11.11
N PRO A 89 14.26 2.31 10.07
CA PRO A 89 13.09 2.75 9.30
C PRO A 89 12.32 1.61 8.63
N LEU A 90 13.02 0.52 8.28
CA LEU A 90 12.44 -0.65 7.62
C LEU A 90 11.85 -1.67 8.60
N ILE A 91 12.32 -1.67 9.85
CA ILE A 91 11.94 -2.63 10.90
C ILE A 91 11.51 -1.80 12.10
N ASN A 92 10.29 -1.32 12.03
CA ASN A 92 9.68 -0.48 13.04
C ASN A 92 8.34 -1.11 13.43
N PRO A 93 7.95 -1.08 14.72
CA PRO A 93 6.66 -1.54 15.21
C PRO A 93 5.46 -1.12 14.33
N LEU A 94 5.51 0.08 13.77
CA LEU A 94 4.50 0.57 12.85
C LEU A 94 4.42 -0.26 11.55
N GLU A 95 5.56 -0.59 10.97
CA GLU A 95 5.66 -1.36 9.71
C GLU A 95 5.30 -2.82 9.91
N GLU A 96 5.72 -3.39 11.04
CA GLU A 96 5.34 -4.75 11.44
C GLU A 96 3.82 -4.85 11.61
N GLY A 97 3.22 -3.91 12.34
CA GLY A 97 1.78 -3.82 12.49
C GLY A 97 1.05 -3.65 11.16
N ALA A 98 1.54 -2.78 10.28
CA ALA A 98 0.96 -2.56 8.95
C ALA A 98 1.05 -3.81 8.07
N ALA A 99 2.15 -4.56 8.12
CA ALA A 99 2.30 -5.83 7.42
C ALA A 99 1.27 -6.87 7.90
N PHE A 100 1.09 -7.02 9.22
CA PHE A 100 0.05 -7.89 9.78
C PHE A 100 -1.36 -7.45 9.39
N ALA A 101 -1.64 -6.14 9.39
CA ALA A 101 -2.93 -5.60 8.95
C ALA A 101 -3.20 -5.92 7.47
N LEU A 102 -2.24 -5.68 6.58
CA LEU A 102 -2.37 -6.00 5.16
C LEU A 102 -2.58 -7.51 4.95
N LEU A 103 -1.81 -8.36 5.64
CA LEU A 103 -2.00 -9.81 5.61
C LEU A 103 -3.43 -10.19 6.06
N GLY A 104 -3.90 -9.65 7.18
CA GLY A 104 -5.27 -9.86 7.65
C GLY A 104 -6.33 -9.45 6.62
N LEU A 105 -6.18 -8.28 6.00
CA LEU A 105 -7.09 -7.80 4.94
C LEU A 105 -7.06 -8.70 3.69
N THR A 106 -5.89 -9.24 3.31
CA THR A 106 -5.81 -10.18 2.19
C THR A 106 -6.51 -11.51 2.49
N ILE A 107 -6.38 -12.02 3.73
CA ILE A 107 -7.07 -13.22 4.20
C ILE A 107 -8.57 -12.98 4.17
N PHE A 108 -9.03 -11.86 4.74
CA PHE A 108 -10.44 -11.47 4.70
C PHE A 108 -10.98 -11.44 3.27
N CYS A 109 -10.28 -10.80 2.32
CA CYS A 109 -10.73 -10.77 0.94
C CYS A 109 -10.82 -12.17 0.30
N ARG A 110 -9.89 -13.08 0.60
CA ARG A 110 -9.93 -14.47 0.11
C ARG A 110 -11.08 -15.26 0.71
N VAL A 111 -11.29 -15.15 2.02
CA VAL A 111 -12.36 -15.84 2.75
C VAL A 111 -13.73 -15.32 2.31
N SER A 112 -13.90 -14.01 2.20
CA SER A 112 -15.15 -13.40 1.73
C SER A 112 -15.50 -13.82 0.30
N ARG A 113 -14.49 -13.97 -0.58
CA ARG A 113 -14.70 -14.55 -1.92
C ARG A 113 -15.18 -16.00 -1.90
N ARG A 114 -14.74 -16.80 -0.93
CA ARG A 114 -15.11 -18.21 -0.78
C ARG A 114 -16.55 -18.38 -0.30
N TYR A 115 -16.99 -17.58 0.67
CA TYR A 115 -18.31 -17.73 1.29
C TYR A 115 -19.41 -16.87 0.64
N PHE A 116 -19.05 -15.72 0.04
CA PHE A 116 -20.02 -14.78 -0.56
C PHE A 116 -19.61 -14.37 -1.98
N PRO A 117 -19.51 -15.34 -2.93
CA PRO A 117 -19.05 -15.06 -4.29
C PRO A 117 -19.98 -14.10 -5.05
N LEU A 118 -21.30 -14.19 -4.86
CA LEU A 118 -22.29 -13.35 -5.53
C LEU A 118 -22.16 -11.87 -5.15
N GLN A 119 -22.11 -11.57 -3.85
CA GLN A 119 -21.96 -10.19 -3.35
C GLN A 119 -20.60 -9.59 -3.77
N LEU A 120 -19.51 -10.36 -3.68
CA LEU A 120 -18.20 -9.87 -4.13
C LEU A 120 -18.08 -9.78 -5.65
N SER A 121 -18.88 -10.53 -6.42
CA SER A 121 -18.93 -10.38 -7.88
C SER A 121 -19.51 -9.03 -8.28
N VAL A 122 -20.50 -8.52 -7.54
CA VAL A 122 -21.06 -7.16 -7.74
C VAL A 122 -20.03 -6.10 -7.37
N CYS A 123 -19.26 -6.33 -6.29
CA CYS A 123 -18.21 -5.41 -5.85
C CYS A 123 -16.87 -5.60 -6.59
N HIS A 124 -16.76 -6.49 -7.57
CA HIS A 124 -15.52 -6.68 -8.32
C HIS A 124 -15.26 -5.46 -9.23
N PRO A 125 -14.06 -4.85 -9.25
CA PRO A 125 -12.79 -5.27 -8.66
C PRO A 125 -12.39 -4.53 -7.36
N TRP A 126 -13.30 -3.80 -6.73
CA TRP A 126 -13.01 -2.83 -5.67
C TRP A 126 -12.17 -3.36 -4.49
N PRO A 127 -12.41 -4.56 -3.92
CA PRO A 127 -11.59 -5.06 -2.81
C PRO A 127 -10.12 -5.27 -3.18
N ALA A 128 -9.84 -5.73 -4.41
CA ALA A 128 -8.48 -5.91 -4.89
C ALA A 128 -7.79 -4.57 -5.14
N VAL A 129 -8.54 -3.60 -5.69
CA VAL A 129 -8.04 -2.23 -5.90
C VAL A 129 -7.74 -1.56 -4.55
N ALA A 130 -8.61 -1.72 -3.55
CA ALA A 130 -8.41 -1.17 -2.21
C ALA A 130 -7.16 -1.76 -1.54
N LEU A 131 -6.95 -3.08 -1.60
CA LEU A 131 -5.74 -3.72 -1.09
C LEU A 131 -4.46 -3.22 -1.78
N LEU A 132 -4.50 -3.09 -3.11
CA LEU A 132 -3.38 -2.55 -3.88
C LEU A 132 -3.11 -1.09 -3.52
N ALA A 133 -4.15 -0.27 -3.36
CA ALA A 133 -4.03 1.12 -2.96
C ALA A 133 -3.46 1.27 -1.56
N LEU A 134 -3.93 0.47 -0.59
CA LEU A 134 -3.41 0.45 0.78
C LEU A 134 -1.95 -0.03 0.82
N GLY A 135 -1.62 -1.08 0.08
CA GLY A 135 -0.24 -1.58 -0.04
C GLY A 135 0.68 -0.54 -0.68
N PHE A 136 0.23 0.14 -1.74
CA PHE A 136 0.99 1.22 -2.36
C PHE A 136 1.17 2.41 -1.39
N TRP A 137 0.11 2.83 -0.69
CA TRP A 137 0.16 3.88 0.31
C TRP A 137 1.19 3.56 1.41
N TRP A 138 1.13 2.35 1.95
CA TRP A 138 2.06 1.85 2.95
C TRP A 138 3.51 1.85 2.46
N LEU A 139 3.79 1.28 1.28
CA LEU A 139 5.14 1.26 0.70
C LEU A 139 5.73 2.66 0.47
N ASN A 140 4.90 3.63 0.07
CA ASN A 140 5.35 5.01 -0.08
C ASN A 140 5.65 5.65 1.28
N GLY A 141 4.85 5.36 2.31
CA GLY A 141 5.13 5.84 3.67
C GLY A 141 6.42 5.24 4.25
N LEU A 142 6.62 3.93 4.07
CA LEU A 142 7.85 3.22 4.45
C LEU A 142 9.08 3.85 3.78
N LEU A 143 9.01 4.06 2.46
CA LEU A 143 10.08 4.73 1.72
C LEU A 143 10.32 6.15 2.23
N LEU A 144 9.25 6.91 2.52
CA LEU A 144 9.35 8.27 3.04
C LEU A 144 10.07 8.31 4.39
N ARG A 145 9.72 7.41 5.32
CA ARG A 145 10.39 7.27 6.64
C ARG A 145 11.86 6.91 6.49
N ALA A 146 12.17 5.94 5.63
CA ALA A 146 13.54 5.54 5.35
C ALA A 146 14.39 6.70 4.81
N LEU A 147 13.84 7.49 3.89
CA LEU A 147 14.52 8.64 3.32
C LEU A 147 14.60 9.84 4.26
N ALA A 148 13.56 10.07 5.06
CA ALA A 148 13.56 11.13 6.06
C ALA A 148 14.63 10.88 7.13
N TRP A 149 14.75 9.63 7.59
CA TRP A 149 15.82 9.25 8.52
C TRP A 149 17.21 9.31 7.88
N TYR A 150 17.37 8.75 6.68
CA TYR A 150 18.66 8.76 5.98
C TYR A 150 19.14 10.18 5.62
N GLY A 151 18.22 11.07 5.25
CA GLY A 151 18.50 12.45 4.90
C GLY A 151 18.43 13.42 6.08
N GLU A 152 18.24 12.92 7.31
CA GLU A 152 18.05 13.71 8.54
C GLU A 152 17.00 14.83 8.38
N VAL A 153 15.94 14.55 7.60
CA VAL A 153 14.87 15.50 7.29
C VAL A 153 13.84 15.45 8.40
N ALA A 154 13.53 16.60 9.01
CA ALA A 154 12.48 16.71 10.00
C ALA A 154 11.13 16.22 9.44
N TRP A 155 10.36 15.48 10.24
CA TRP A 155 9.04 14.97 9.87
C TRP A 155 7.97 16.07 9.89
N ASN A 156 8.09 17.01 8.95
CA ASN A 156 7.12 18.05 8.65
C ASN A 156 6.84 18.03 7.15
N ILE A 157 5.58 18.18 6.78
CA ILE A 157 5.14 18.17 5.38
C ILE A 157 5.93 19.15 4.51
N GLU A 158 6.29 20.32 5.05
CA GLU A 158 7.06 21.33 4.32
C GLU A 158 8.50 20.87 4.06
N ALA A 159 9.18 20.33 5.07
CA ALA A 159 10.55 19.83 4.95
C ALA A 159 10.63 18.61 4.01
N LEU A 160 9.68 17.66 4.16
CA LEU A 160 9.58 16.47 3.33
C LEU A 160 9.31 16.82 1.87
N TRP A 161 8.42 17.79 1.61
CA TRP A 161 8.09 18.22 0.26
C TRP A 161 9.27 18.91 -0.44
N HIS A 162 10.00 19.76 0.26
CA HIS A 162 11.12 20.53 -0.31
C HIS A 162 12.43 19.74 -0.44
N SER A 163 12.52 18.55 0.15
CA SER A 163 13.69 17.69 0.08
C SER A 163 13.93 17.14 -1.32
N ARG A 164 15.06 17.53 -1.93
CA ARG A 164 15.47 17.01 -3.25
C ARG A 164 15.66 15.50 -3.22
N LEU A 165 16.32 14.98 -2.19
CA LEU A 165 16.57 13.55 -2.01
C LEU A 165 15.28 12.73 -2.05
N ILE A 166 14.24 13.18 -1.34
CA ILE A 166 12.94 12.50 -1.31
C ILE A 166 12.31 12.55 -2.71
N GLN A 167 12.24 13.73 -3.33
CA GLN A 167 11.60 13.86 -4.64
C GLN A 167 12.28 13.03 -5.73
N THR A 168 13.62 13.05 -5.79
CA THR A 168 14.39 12.28 -6.78
C THR A 168 14.25 10.79 -6.58
N THR A 169 14.33 10.30 -5.33
CA THR A 169 14.22 8.87 -5.05
C THR A 169 12.82 8.35 -5.33
N PHE A 170 11.76 9.10 -4.96
CA PHE A 170 10.40 8.72 -5.31
C PHE A 170 10.19 8.65 -6.82
N ALA A 171 10.75 9.59 -7.59
CA ALA A 171 10.66 9.56 -9.04
C ALA A 171 11.37 8.33 -9.64
N LEU A 172 12.57 8.00 -9.15
CA LEU A 172 13.30 6.80 -9.57
C LEU A 172 12.54 5.53 -9.24
N VAL A 173 12.05 5.39 -8.00
CA VAL A 173 11.29 4.22 -7.56
C VAL A 173 10.02 4.05 -8.39
N TRP A 174 9.25 5.12 -8.62
CA TRP A 174 8.03 5.02 -9.43
C TRP A 174 8.32 4.73 -10.90
N THR A 175 9.42 5.27 -11.46
CA THR A 175 9.87 4.92 -12.83
C THR A 175 10.20 3.44 -12.94
N LEU A 176 10.98 2.91 -11.99
CA LEU A 176 11.34 1.49 -11.94
C LEU A 176 10.10 0.61 -11.75
N ALA A 177 9.16 1.02 -10.90
CA ALA A 177 7.90 0.32 -10.71
C ALA A 177 7.05 0.29 -11.99
N ALA A 178 6.92 1.42 -12.68
CA ALA A 178 6.22 1.50 -13.97
C ALA A 178 6.85 0.57 -15.01
N LEU A 179 8.18 0.59 -15.12
CA LEU A 179 8.91 -0.30 -16.03
C LEU A 179 8.72 -1.77 -15.67
N ALA A 180 8.80 -2.13 -14.39
CA ALA A 180 8.58 -3.49 -13.93
C ALA A 180 7.15 -3.98 -14.24
N VAL A 181 6.14 -3.13 -14.07
CA VAL A 181 4.75 -3.44 -14.43
C VAL A 181 4.62 -3.66 -15.94
N MET A 182 5.21 -2.80 -16.78
CA MET A 182 5.19 -2.98 -18.24
C MET A 182 5.89 -4.27 -18.66
N LEU A 183 7.09 -4.55 -18.15
CA LEU A 183 7.84 -5.77 -18.47
C LEU A 183 7.06 -7.02 -18.08
N ARG A 184 6.44 -7.03 -16.89
CA ARG A 184 5.58 -8.12 -16.44
C ARG A 184 4.34 -8.27 -17.32
N ALA A 185 3.72 -7.16 -17.72
CA ALA A 185 2.54 -7.15 -18.58
C ALA A 185 2.83 -7.76 -19.95
N THR A 186 4.00 -7.45 -20.53
CA THR A 186 4.47 -8.00 -21.81
C THR A 186 4.72 -9.49 -21.71
N ARG A 187 5.35 -9.96 -20.63
CA ARG A 187 5.52 -11.40 -20.37
C ARG A 187 4.20 -12.13 -20.15
N ARG A 188 3.17 -11.45 -19.63
CA ARG A 188 1.83 -12.02 -19.37
C ARG A 188 0.83 -11.76 -20.48
N HIS A 189 1.24 -11.15 -21.60
CA HIS A 189 0.36 -10.69 -22.68
C HIS A 189 -0.88 -9.91 -22.20
N SER A 190 -0.76 -9.19 -21.07
CA SER A 190 -1.89 -8.50 -20.42
C SER A 190 -1.92 -7.03 -20.82
N ARG A 191 -2.81 -6.67 -21.75
CA ARG A 191 -2.99 -5.28 -22.20
C ARG A 191 -3.38 -4.32 -21.08
N ARG A 192 -4.17 -4.79 -20.10
CA ARG A 192 -4.61 -3.97 -18.96
C ARG A 192 -3.44 -3.61 -18.04
N GLU A 193 -2.60 -4.58 -17.70
CA GLU A 193 -1.40 -4.34 -16.88
C GLU A 193 -0.43 -3.39 -17.59
N TRP A 194 -0.29 -3.53 -18.90
CA TRP A 194 0.58 -2.67 -19.72
C TRP A 194 0.11 -1.20 -19.70
N LEU A 195 -1.19 -0.97 -19.91
CA LEU A 195 -1.78 0.37 -19.85
C LEU A 195 -1.66 0.99 -18.46
N CYS A 196 -1.81 0.21 -17.39
CA CYS A 196 -1.56 0.70 -16.02
C CYS A 196 -0.10 1.13 -15.82
N GLY A 197 0.86 0.35 -16.33
CA GLY A 197 2.28 0.74 -16.32
C GLY A 197 2.53 2.03 -17.09
N ALA A 198 1.92 2.19 -18.28
CA ALA A 198 2.03 3.39 -19.10
C ALA A 198 1.43 4.63 -18.43
N ALA A 199 0.26 4.49 -17.83
CA ALA A 199 -0.35 5.56 -17.05
C ALA A 199 0.53 5.96 -15.86
N LEU A 200 1.08 4.99 -15.11
CA LEU A 200 1.98 5.26 -14.00
C LEU A 200 3.24 6.01 -14.45
N LEU A 201 3.84 5.60 -15.57
CA LEU A 201 4.99 6.28 -16.16
C LEU A 201 4.66 7.71 -16.56
N GLY A 202 3.49 7.94 -17.18
CA GLY A 202 2.99 9.28 -17.51
C GLY A 202 2.83 10.17 -16.27
N VAL A 203 2.31 9.62 -15.16
CA VAL A 203 2.21 10.35 -13.88
C VAL A 203 3.58 10.72 -13.34
N VAL A 204 4.55 9.79 -13.36
CA VAL A 204 5.93 10.05 -12.91
C VAL A 204 6.57 11.15 -13.71
N ILE A 205 6.40 11.09 -15.02
CA ILE A 205 6.88 12.09 -15.93
C ILE A 205 6.27 13.45 -15.58
N VAL A 206 4.94 13.57 -15.53
CA VAL A 206 4.27 14.84 -15.18
C VAL A 206 4.75 15.36 -13.83
N LYS A 207 4.91 14.47 -12.83
CA LYS A 207 5.47 14.83 -11.53
C LYS A 207 6.88 15.40 -11.66
N LEU A 208 7.77 14.72 -12.38
CA LEU A 208 9.12 15.20 -12.64
C LEU A 208 9.09 16.55 -13.37
N MET A 209 8.22 16.73 -14.36
CA MET A 209 8.09 18.03 -15.03
C MET A 209 7.67 19.10 -14.04
N LEU A 210 6.65 18.89 -13.22
CA LEU A 210 6.18 19.89 -12.27
C LEU A 210 7.24 20.21 -11.20
N VAL A 211 7.93 19.19 -10.68
CA VAL A 211 8.96 19.34 -9.64
C VAL A 211 10.22 20.02 -10.19
N ASP A 212 10.72 19.61 -11.37
CA ASP A 212 11.87 20.25 -12.02
C ASP A 212 11.50 21.62 -12.62
N SER A 213 10.29 21.82 -13.12
CA SER A 213 9.84 23.09 -13.72
C SER A 213 9.49 24.17 -12.70
N ALA A 214 9.25 23.79 -11.44
CA ALA A 214 9.12 24.71 -10.32
C ALA A 214 10.48 25.25 -9.86
N ARG A 215 11.58 24.58 -10.20
CA ARG A 215 12.95 24.97 -9.80
C ARG A 215 13.87 25.31 -10.97
N GLY A 216 13.50 25.01 -12.22
CA GLY A 216 14.25 25.27 -13.44
C GLY A 216 13.52 26.19 -14.43
N GLY A 217 14.28 27.05 -15.13
CA GLY A 217 13.77 27.97 -16.15
C GLY A 217 13.12 27.28 -17.36
N GLY A 218 12.54 28.06 -18.30
CA GLY A 218 11.73 27.54 -19.43
C GLY A 218 12.39 26.46 -20.31
N LEU A 219 13.73 26.39 -20.35
CA LEU A 219 14.47 25.31 -21.01
C LEU A 219 14.30 23.94 -20.32
N ALA A 220 14.26 23.91 -18.98
CA ALA A 220 14.03 22.68 -18.24
C ALA A 220 12.67 22.07 -18.61
N ARG A 221 11.64 22.91 -18.81
CA ARG A 221 10.29 22.50 -19.27
C ARG A 221 10.29 21.91 -20.68
N ALA A 222 11.07 22.46 -21.61
CA ALA A 222 11.12 21.94 -22.99
C ALA A 222 11.81 20.57 -23.06
N VAL A 223 12.96 20.41 -22.37
CA VAL A 223 13.69 19.13 -22.30
C VAL A 223 12.84 18.06 -21.63
N ALA A 224 12.14 18.45 -20.57
CA ALA A 224 11.10 17.70 -19.90
C ALA A 224 10.08 17.11 -20.91
N PHE A 225 9.40 17.96 -21.69
CA PHE A 225 8.40 17.55 -22.70
C PHE A 225 8.97 16.58 -23.73
N ILE A 226 10.20 16.80 -24.19
CA ILE A 226 10.87 15.92 -25.15
C ILE A 226 11.18 14.56 -24.50
N GLY A 227 11.66 14.55 -23.25
CA GLY A 227 11.90 13.33 -22.48
C GLY A 227 10.64 12.48 -22.34
N VAL A 228 9.49 13.12 -22.06
CA VAL A 228 8.16 12.46 -22.05
C VAL A 228 7.88 11.78 -23.38
N ALA A 229 7.98 12.53 -24.48
CA ALA A 229 7.63 12.07 -25.81
C ALA A 229 8.52 10.89 -26.24
N ILE A 230 9.82 10.98 -25.99
CA ILE A 230 10.78 9.91 -26.27
C ILE A 230 10.50 8.68 -25.40
N LEU A 231 10.20 8.85 -24.11
CA LEU A 231 9.93 7.71 -23.23
C LEU A 231 8.64 6.98 -23.64
N VAL A 232 7.59 7.72 -23.99
CA VAL A 232 6.35 7.16 -24.56
C VAL A 232 6.65 6.41 -25.86
N LEU A 233 7.54 6.94 -26.71
CA LEU A 233 7.97 6.31 -27.95
C LEU A 233 8.76 5.02 -27.70
N ILE A 234 9.73 5.04 -26.78
CA ILE A 234 10.55 3.88 -26.38
C ILE A 234 9.68 2.78 -25.80
N VAL A 235 8.74 3.14 -24.93
CA VAL A 235 7.76 2.19 -24.36
C VAL A 235 6.89 1.59 -25.47
N GLY A 236 6.39 2.40 -26.39
CA GLY A 236 5.62 1.94 -27.54
C GLY A 236 6.41 1.01 -28.47
N TYR A 237 7.73 1.20 -28.55
CA TYR A 237 8.63 0.41 -29.40
C TYR A 237 9.07 -0.91 -28.75
N PHE A 238 9.56 -0.89 -27.50
CA PHE A 238 10.09 -2.09 -26.82
C PHE A 238 9.03 -2.96 -26.17
N SER A 239 7.83 -2.43 -25.97
CA SER A 239 6.75 -3.13 -25.31
C SER A 239 5.49 -3.06 -26.16
N PRO A 240 5.48 -3.72 -27.34
CA PRO A 240 4.34 -3.68 -28.24
C PRO A 240 3.08 -4.13 -27.52
N LEU A 241 2.01 -3.38 -27.73
CA LEU A 241 0.70 -3.63 -27.13
C LEU A 241 0.31 -5.10 -27.39
N PRO A 242 0.06 -5.92 -26.35
CA PRO A 242 -0.33 -7.30 -26.55
C PRO A 242 -1.56 -7.37 -27.48
N PRO A 243 -1.57 -8.26 -28.49
CA PRO A 243 -2.65 -8.36 -29.45
C PRO A 243 -3.98 -8.61 -28.72
N LYS A 244 -5.08 -8.07 -29.26
CA LYS A 244 -6.41 -8.32 -28.70
C LYS A 244 -6.72 -9.82 -28.81
N ALA A 245 -7.27 -10.40 -27.74
CA ALA A 245 -7.80 -11.77 -27.81
C ALA A 245 -8.86 -11.83 -28.93
N GLY A 246 -8.54 -12.50 -30.03
CA GLY A 246 -9.39 -12.63 -31.22
C GLY A 246 -8.76 -12.18 -32.55
N GLU A 247 -7.56 -11.59 -32.55
CA GLU A 247 -6.81 -11.31 -33.79
C GLU A 247 -5.56 -12.20 -33.82
N GLU A 248 -5.74 -13.47 -34.20
CA GLU A 248 -4.64 -14.29 -34.71
C GLU A 248 -4.35 -13.88 -36.16
N LYS A 249 -3.08 -13.66 -36.49
CA LYS A 249 -2.57 -13.64 -37.86
C LYS A 249 -1.99 -15.00 -38.18
#